data_AF-A0AA43DH26-F1
#
_entry.id   AF-A0AA43DH26-F1
#
_cell.length_a   1.000
_cell.length_b   1.000
_cell.length_c   1.000
_cell.angle_alpha   90.00
_cell.angle_beta   90.00
_cell.angle_gamma   90.00
#
_symmetry.space_group_name_H-M   'P 1'
#
loop_
_entity.id
_entity.type
_entity.pdbx_description
1 polymer ?
#
loop_
_entity_poly.entity_id
_entity_poly.type
_entity_poly.pdbx_seq_one_letter_code
_entity_poly.pdbx_strand_id
1 'polypeptide(L)'
;MKRQSRKSDISRISVRGEITGAPDPRPVLLAAQRNAEQVRAILSAYGIRDVELADRNLDAMAGDPLQRKRLAEILPRLLESLSRTADPDQALNHWERLFGSVSRSSLLDYLRTWPRMLDLLCAIFGNSDALAFTLIRDPMLVYWLAEEDVLSRPPTRKGIELTLRDSVKHLTAKDTKLDTLRRFRRREMLRIGVRDLLRLATVPETTASLSDLASVLIHTAYEIIDADLRQQYGVPMHQAGKGRWVETGFTVIGMGKLGGHELNYSSDVDLIYLYEAHGGETRPPKGGRAAVPVGVGISNEEYFEILARELTRVLSEPTREGHIFRVDLRLRAEGSIGQLARSLDEYQRYYAVRGQVWERLALLKAAPVAGSQAVGQAFLKMVKPFVLGVGGKLDYDQALAIVQDVRAVKDMIDSKMTDRGHTQRNVKLGTGGIREIEFFVQTIQVLAGRKVPALLDRSTLGSLDRLVRKKLLSIKERDALTAAYLFLR
;
A
#
# COMPACT_ATOMS: atom_id res chain seq x y z
N MET A 1 -2.04 -33.68 26.51
CA MET A 1 -1.15 -33.17 27.57
C MET A 1 -0.04 -32.31 26.96
N LYS A 2 0.13 -31.09 27.49
CA LYS A 2 1.19 -30.09 27.25
C LYS A 2 1.39 -29.58 25.80
N ARG A 3 0.54 -28.62 25.39
CA ARG A 3 0.89 -27.58 24.42
C ARG A 3 1.97 -26.69 25.05
N GLN A 4 3.20 -26.75 24.52
CA GLN A 4 4.20 -25.72 24.81
C GLN A 4 3.72 -24.39 24.20
N SER A 5 3.44 -23.45 25.09
CA SER A 5 3.29 -22.03 24.79
C SER A 5 4.52 -21.54 24.03
N ARG A 6 4.35 -21.24 22.73
CA ARG A 6 5.32 -20.42 21.99
C ARG A 6 5.22 -19.02 22.58
N LYS A 7 6.19 -18.68 23.43
CA LYS A 7 6.43 -17.32 23.93
C LYS A 7 6.36 -16.33 22.75
N SER A 8 5.71 -15.19 22.97
CA SER A 8 5.51 -14.14 21.99
C SER A 8 6.81 -13.75 21.26
N ASP A 9 6.73 -13.68 19.92
CA ASP A 9 7.82 -13.29 19.00
C ASP A 9 8.31 -11.84 19.19
N ILE A 10 7.71 -11.08 20.10
CA ILE A 10 8.18 -9.76 20.57
C ILE A 10 9.56 -9.87 21.25
N SER A 11 9.97 -11.06 21.68
CA SER A 11 11.26 -11.32 22.31
C SER A 11 12.50 -11.16 21.40
N ARG A 12 12.32 -10.93 20.08
CA ARG A 12 13.42 -10.81 19.10
C ARG A 12 13.68 -9.40 18.59
N ILE A 13 13.11 -8.36 19.20
CA ILE A 13 13.54 -6.98 18.93
C ILE A 13 15.03 -6.90 19.29
N SER A 14 15.90 -6.84 18.28
CA SER A 14 17.35 -6.75 18.47
C SER A 14 17.69 -5.40 19.08
N VAL A 15 17.80 -5.39 20.40
CA VAL A 15 18.06 -4.21 21.23
C VAL A 15 19.53 -3.82 21.09
N ARG A 16 19.83 -2.59 20.61
CA ARG A 16 21.15 -1.97 20.80
C ARG A 16 21.43 -1.87 22.31
N GLY A 17 22.67 -2.22 22.72
CA GLY A 17 23.07 -2.48 24.11
C GLY A 17 22.61 -1.46 25.17
N GLU A 18 22.48 -1.92 26.41
CA GLU A 18 22.11 -1.11 27.57
C GLU A 18 23.04 0.10 27.74
N ILE A 19 22.49 1.28 28.05
CA ILE A 19 23.29 2.44 28.45
C ILE A 19 23.71 2.20 29.91
N THR A 20 24.88 1.59 30.10
CA THR A 20 25.46 1.38 31.43
C THR A 20 25.92 2.72 32.01
N GLY A 21 25.35 3.15 33.14
CA GLY A 21 25.82 4.31 33.90
C GLY A 21 25.09 5.64 33.65
N ALA A 22 23.95 5.65 32.98
CA ALA A 22 23.13 6.86 32.86
C ALA A 22 22.58 7.34 34.22
N PRO A 23 22.51 8.65 34.48
CA PRO A 23 21.98 9.20 35.73
C PRO A 23 20.47 8.96 35.84
N ASP A 24 19.95 8.77 37.06
CA ASP A 24 18.51 8.64 37.31
C ASP A 24 17.76 9.89 36.82
N PRO A 25 16.78 9.77 35.91
CA PRO A 25 16.10 10.92 35.35
C PRO A 25 14.89 11.39 36.15
N ARG A 26 14.46 10.66 37.19
CA ARG A 26 13.33 11.07 38.05
C ARG A 26 13.42 12.50 38.61
N PRO A 27 14.61 13.02 39.00
CA PRO A 27 14.74 14.41 39.44
C PRO A 27 14.31 15.45 38.41
N VAL A 28 14.31 15.15 37.10
CA VAL A 28 13.82 16.07 36.06
C VAL A 28 12.36 16.47 36.32
N LEU A 29 11.55 15.55 36.87
CA LEU A 29 10.14 15.80 37.18
C LEU A 29 9.86 16.04 38.67
N LEU A 30 10.65 15.44 39.57
CA LEU A 30 10.35 15.38 41.00
C LEU A 30 11.23 16.27 41.88
N ALA A 31 12.27 16.91 41.35
CA ALA A 31 13.14 17.76 42.17
C ALA A 31 12.36 18.97 42.73
N ALA A 32 12.55 19.24 44.03
CA ALA A 32 11.94 20.39 44.70
C ALA A 32 12.46 21.73 44.15
N GLN A 33 13.70 21.76 43.65
CA GLN A 33 14.30 22.87 42.90
C GLN A 33 14.89 22.33 41.60
N ARG A 34 14.45 22.86 40.45
CA ARG A 34 14.94 22.44 39.14
C ARG A 34 16.18 23.26 38.76
N ASN A 35 17.33 22.61 38.69
CA ASN A 35 18.56 23.18 38.16
C ASN A 35 18.71 22.83 36.67
N ALA A 36 18.80 23.85 35.80
CA ALA A 36 18.92 23.68 34.36
C ALA A 36 20.17 22.89 33.93
N GLU A 37 21.30 23.05 34.64
CA GLU A 37 22.53 22.31 34.36
C GLU A 37 22.37 20.82 34.68
N GLN A 38 21.69 20.51 35.79
CA GLN A 38 21.40 19.13 36.18
C GLN A 38 20.44 18.46 35.19
N VAL A 39 19.37 19.15 34.78
CA VAL A 39 18.45 18.66 33.75
C VAL A 39 19.19 18.38 32.45
N ARG A 40 20.06 19.31 32.01
CA ARG A 40 20.89 19.12 30.82
C ARG A 40 21.79 17.90 30.93
N ALA A 41 22.51 17.75 32.04
CA ALA A 41 23.39 16.61 32.25
C ALA A 41 22.63 15.27 32.19
N ILE A 42 21.43 15.20 32.77
CA ILE A 42 20.59 14.00 32.72
C ILE A 42 20.11 13.73 31.30
N LEU A 43 19.41 14.68 30.67
CA LEU A 43 18.76 14.43 29.37
C LEU A 43 19.77 14.14 28.25
N SER A 44 20.91 14.86 28.24
CA SER A 44 21.97 14.61 27.26
C SER A 44 22.60 13.22 27.41
N ALA A 45 22.63 12.63 28.61
CA ALA A 45 23.12 11.26 28.80
C ALA A 45 22.22 10.20 28.12
N TYR A 46 20.98 10.54 27.80
CA TYR A 46 20.04 9.70 27.03
C TYR A 46 20.00 10.04 25.53
N GLY A 47 20.94 10.85 25.04
CA GLY A 47 21.05 11.19 23.62
C GLY A 47 20.12 12.30 23.14
N ILE A 48 19.42 12.98 24.06
CA ILE A 48 18.61 14.17 23.76
C ILE A 48 19.54 15.35 23.42
N ARG A 49 19.27 15.99 22.28
CA ARG A 49 20.08 17.13 21.78
C ARG A 49 19.43 18.47 22.11
N ASP A 50 18.11 18.60 21.92
CA ASP A 50 17.33 19.78 22.26
C ASP A 50 16.76 19.63 23.67
N VAL A 51 17.63 19.85 24.65
CA VAL A 51 17.32 19.67 26.08
C VAL A 51 16.22 20.62 26.53
N GLU A 52 16.21 21.86 26.06
CA GLU A 52 15.21 22.87 26.42
C GLU A 52 13.81 22.50 25.92
N LEU A 53 13.69 21.97 24.70
CA LEU A 53 12.41 21.45 24.21
C LEU A 53 12.01 20.17 24.95
N ALA A 54 12.95 19.26 25.18
CA ALA A 54 12.69 18.01 25.89
C ALA A 54 12.18 18.25 27.32
N ASP A 55 12.79 19.18 28.06
CA ASP A 55 12.36 19.54 29.41
C ASP A 55 10.95 20.12 29.44
N ARG A 56 10.62 20.99 28.48
CA ARG A 56 9.26 21.53 28.30
C ARG A 56 8.24 20.44 27.97
N ASN A 57 8.59 19.52 27.08
CA ASN A 57 7.71 18.40 26.72
C ASN A 57 7.45 17.49 27.93
N LEU A 58 8.48 17.16 28.70
CA LEU A 58 8.35 16.36 29.91
C LEU A 58 7.47 17.04 30.97
N ASP A 59 7.60 18.35 31.13
CA ASP A 59 6.73 19.12 32.03
C ASP A 59 5.26 19.15 31.52
N ALA A 60 5.05 19.34 30.22
CA ALA A 60 3.72 19.30 29.59
C ALA A 60 3.04 17.91 29.70
N MET A 61 3.83 16.83 29.65
CA MET A 61 3.36 15.46 29.86
C MET A 61 2.99 15.19 31.33
N ALA A 62 3.63 15.87 32.29
CA ALA A 62 3.55 15.55 33.70
C ALA A 62 2.16 15.80 34.32
N GLY A 63 1.42 16.81 33.86
CA GLY A 63 0.07 17.09 34.35
C GLY A 63 -0.01 17.37 35.86
N ASP A 64 -1.05 16.86 36.52
CA ASP A 64 -1.27 17.02 37.97
C ASP A 64 -0.21 16.29 38.84
N PRO A 65 -0.12 16.53 40.16
CA PRO A 65 0.90 15.91 41.01
C PRO A 65 0.90 14.37 41.01
N LEU A 66 -0.27 13.73 40.88
CA LEU A 66 -0.36 12.27 40.83
C LEU A 66 0.11 11.75 39.46
N GLN A 67 -0.30 12.40 38.37
CA GLN A 67 0.16 12.11 37.02
C GLN A 67 1.67 12.28 36.89
N ARG A 68 2.23 13.35 37.49
CA ARG A 68 3.66 13.65 37.51
C ARG A 68 4.45 12.54 38.20
N LYS A 69 3.97 12.06 39.34
CA LYS A 69 4.58 10.92 40.05
C LYS A 69 4.55 9.65 39.20
N ARG A 70 3.41 9.35 38.56
CA ARG A 70 3.26 8.18 37.67
C ARG A 70 4.15 8.26 36.44
N LEU A 71 4.30 9.45 35.84
CA LEU A 71 5.21 9.66 34.73
C LEU A 71 6.66 9.47 35.16
N ALA A 72 7.05 9.99 36.33
CA ALA A 72 8.39 9.79 36.87
C ALA A 72 8.72 8.31 37.12
N GLU A 73 7.74 7.47 37.48
CA GLU A 73 7.96 6.02 37.63
C GLU A 73 8.36 5.33 36.32
N ILE A 74 7.82 5.77 35.17
CA ILE A 74 8.14 5.19 33.86
C ILE A 74 9.29 5.91 33.14
N LEU A 75 9.66 7.11 33.59
CA LEU A 75 10.64 7.98 32.94
C LEU A 75 12.01 7.32 32.68
N PRO A 76 12.60 6.53 33.62
CA PRO A 76 13.88 5.86 33.36
C PRO A 76 13.82 4.94 32.13
N ARG A 77 12.77 4.10 32.04
CA ARG A 77 12.58 3.20 30.89
C ARG A 77 12.24 3.96 29.62
N LEU A 78 11.46 5.04 29.74
CA LEU A 78 11.12 5.92 28.61
C LEU A 78 12.41 6.47 27.98
N LEU A 79 13.23 7.18 28.75
CA LEU A 79 14.45 7.79 28.22
C LEU A 79 15.47 6.74 27.73
N GLU A 80 15.59 5.62 28.44
CA GLU A 80 16.41 4.50 27.98
C GLU A 80 15.93 3.96 26.62
N SER A 81 14.62 3.79 26.44
CA SER A 81 14.06 3.32 25.16
C SER A 81 14.22 4.34 24.04
N LEU A 82 14.00 5.63 24.33
CA LEU A 82 14.18 6.73 23.37
C LEU A 82 15.64 6.80 22.86
N SER A 83 16.61 6.63 23.76
CA SER A 83 18.04 6.69 23.42
C SER A 83 18.48 5.66 22.38
N ARG A 84 17.71 4.58 22.20
CA ARG A 84 17.98 3.49 21.25
C ARG A 84 17.34 3.73 19.88
N THR A 85 16.56 4.78 19.72
CA THR A 85 15.88 5.14 18.46
C THR A 85 16.79 5.93 17.53
N ALA A 86 16.38 6.13 16.28
CA ALA A 86 17.16 6.93 15.33
C ALA A 86 17.14 8.43 15.69
N ASP A 87 16.02 8.91 16.24
CA ASP A 87 15.83 10.31 16.65
C ASP A 87 15.09 10.40 18.01
N PRO A 88 15.85 10.42 19.13
CA PRO A 88 15.27 10.50 20.47
C PRO A 88 14.48 11.79 20.73
N ASP A 89 14.92 12.93 20.15
CA ASP A 89 14.26 14.22 20.27
C ASP A 89 12.90 14.21 19.56
N GLN A 90 12.84 13.71 18.31
CA GLN A 90 11.59 13.49 17.60
C GLN A 90 10.65 12.58 18.37
N ALA A 91 11.18 11.48 18.92
CA ALA A 91 10.36 10.52 19.65
C ALA A 91 9.66 11.16 20.86
N LEU A 92 10.37 12.00 21.62
CA LEU A 92 9.81 12.72 22.77
C LEU A 92 8.76 13.76 22.36
N ASN A 93 8.94 14.43 21.22
CA ASN A 93 7.93 15.32 20.65
C ASN A 93 6.62 14.58 20.33
N HIS A 94 6.69 13.35 19.80
CA HIS A 94 5.50 12.54 19.53
C HIS A 94 4.83 12.02 20.81
N TRP A 95 5.62 11.72 21.84
CA TRP A 95 5.08 11.35 23.15
C TRP A 95 4.24 12.48 23.75
N GLU A 96 4.75 13.71 23.76
CA GLU A 96 4.00 14.87 24.24
C GLU A 96 2.66 15.02 23.50
N ARG A 97 2.69 14.94 22.17
CA ARG A 97 1.48 15.01 21.32
C ARG A 97 0.49 13.89 21.61
N LEU A 98 0.97 12.66 21.83
CA LEU A 98 0.10 11.53 22.20
C LEU A 98 -0.59 11.81 23.53
N PHE A 99 0.14 12.28 24.54
CA PHE A 99 -0.43 12.65 25.86
C PHE A 99 -1.47 13.77 25.76
N GLY A 100 -1.35 14.66 24.77
CA GLY A 100 -2.37 15.67 24.46
C GLY A 100 -3.64 15.12 23.82
N SER A 101 -3.59 13.94 23.20
CA SER A 101 -4.69 13.34 22.42
C SER A 101 -5.53 12.31 23.18
N VAL A 102 -5.09 11.87 24.37
CA VAL A 102 -5.73 10.81 25.17
C VAL A 102 -5.76 11.16 26.65
N SER A 103 -6.59 10.45 27.43
CA SER A 103 -6.53 10.54 28.90
C SER A 103 -5.14 10.14 29.42
N ARG A 104 -4.40 11.12 29.95
CA ARG A 104 -3.06 10.93 30.52
C ARG A 104 -3.04 9.86 31.60
N SER A 105 -4.00 9.89 32.53
CA SER A 105 -4.08 8.93 33.63
C SER A 105 -4.25 7.50 33.12
N SER A 106 -5.15 7.29 32.15
CA SER A 106 -5.41 5.97 31.56
C SER A 106 -4.19 5.43 30.81
N LEU A 107 -3.54 6.29 30.02
CA LEU A 107 -2.33 5.91 29.28
C LEU A 107 -1.18 5.56 30.23
N LEU A 108 -0.93 6.38 31.27
CA LEU A 108 0.13 6.12 32.26
C LEU A 108 -0.09 4.80 33.00
N ASP A 109 -1.31 4.53 33.48
CA ASP A 109 -1.62 3.27 34.16
C ASP A 109 -1.46 2.07 33.24
N TYR A 110 -1.85 2.22 31.97
CA TYR A 110 -1.65 1.19 30.96
C TYR A 110 -0.17 0.90 30.70
N LEU A 111 0.66 1.93 30.48
CA LEU A 111 2.10 1.78 30.22
C LEU A 111 2.87 1.21 31.42
N ARG A 112 2.45 1.53 32.66
CA ARG A 112 2.99 0.92 33.87
C ARG A 112 2.70 -0.57 33.94
N THR A 113 1.50 -0.97 33.52
CA THR A 113 1.07 -2.37 33.50
C THR A 113 1.72 -3.16 32.35
N TRP A 114 1.96 -2.50 31.21
CA TRP A 114 2.52 -3.10 30.00
C TRP A 114 3.81 -2.39 29.53
N PRO A 115 4.94 -2.53 30.24
CA PRO A 115 6.17 -1.80 29.92
C PRO A 115 6.73 -2.05 28.51
N ARG A 116 6.42 -3.21 27.91
CA ARG A 116 6.84 -3.51 26.52
C ARG A 116 6.14 -2.63 25.48
N MET A 117 4.93 -2.15 25.78
CA MET A 117 4.24 -1.21 24.90
C MET A 117 4.99 0.13 24.86
N LEU A 118 5.57 0.56 25.98
CA LEU A 118 6.39 1.78 26.02
C LEU A 118 7.58 1.66 25.06
N ASP A 119 8.28 0.52 25.07
CA ASP A 119 9.42 0.29 24.17
C ASP A 119 8.97 0.30 22.70
N LEU A 120 7.82 -0.33 22.40
CA LEU A 120 7.23 -0.34 21.06
C LEU A 120 6.89 1.07 20.58
N LEU A 121 6.23 1.86 21.42
CA LEU A 121 5.87 3.24 21.08
C LEU A 121 7.10 4.11 20.88
N CYS A 122 8.16 3.94 21.69
CA CYS A 122 9.43 4.62 21.45
C CYS A 122 10.04 4.23 20.10
N ALA A 123 10.07 2.93 19.78
CA ALA A 123 10.56 2.45 18.49
C ALA A 123 9.78 3.07 17.32
N ILE A 124 8.45 3.18 17.43
CA ILE A 124 7.62 3.82 16.40
C ILE A 124 7.92 5.32 16.32
N PHE A 125 7.88 6.02 17.45
CA PHE A 125 7.99 7.49 17.51
C PHE A 125 9.37 8.00 17.11
N GLY A 126 10.44 7.28 17.41
CA GLY A 126 11.79 7.71 17.05
C GLY A 126 12.30 7.22 15.70
N ASN A 127 11.47 6.51 14.92
CA ASN A 127 11.87 6.00 13.61
C ASN A 127 10.85 6.27 12.49
N SER A 128 9.62 6.71 12.79
CA SER A 128 8.61 6.96 11.75
C SER A 128 7.54 7.98 12.16
N ASP A 129 7.64 9.20 11.63
CA ASP A 129 6.60 10.23 11.73
C ASP A 129 5.23 9.73 11.22
N ALA A 130 5.20 8.97 10.12
CA ALA A 130 3.95 8.51 9.53
C ALA A 130 3.16 7.57 10.45
N LEU A 131 3.87 6.65 11.13
CA LEU A 131 3.26 5.74 12.11
C LEU A 131 2.93 6.48 13.40
N ALA A 132 3.80 7.39 13.85
CA ALA A 132 3.55 8.22 15.02
C ALA A 132 2.29 9.09 14.87
N PHE A 133 2.16 9.80 13.75
CA PHE A 133 0.96 10.60 13.46
C PHE A 133 -0.31 9.76 13.33
N THR A 134 -0.19 8.51 12.90
CA THR A 134 -1.33 7.59 12.88
C THR A 134 -1.82 7.29 14.29
N LEU A 135 -0.91 7.01 15.24
CA LEU A 135 -1.24 6.76 16.63
C LEU A 135 -1.73 8.01 17.37
N ILE A 136 -1.12 9.17 17.11
CA ILE A 136 -1.56 10.45 17.72
C ILE A 136 -2.97 10.82 17.25
N ARG A 137 -3.28 10.54 15.98
CA ARG A 137 -4.61 10.81 15.41
C ARG A 137 -5.68 9.85 15.93
N ASP A 138 -5.32 8.59 16.18
CA ASP A 138 -6.22 7.58 16.71
C ASP A 138 -5.54 6.79 17.85
N PRO A 139 -5.55 7.35 19.08
CA PRO A 139 -4.85 6.76 20.21
C PRO A 139 -5.37 5.38 20.62
N MET A 140 -6.58 5.01 20.20
CA MET A 140 -7.12 3.68 20.45
C MET A 140 -6.33 2.58 19.75
N LEU A 141 -5.61 2.93 18.67
CA LEU A 141 -4.73 2.01 17.96
C LEU A 141 -3.55 1.54 18.81
N VAL A 142 -3.17 2.27 19.87
CA VAL A 142 -2.16 1.81 20.84
C VAL A 142 -2.62 0.50 21.49
N TYR A 143 -3.87 0.43 21.94
CA TYR A 143 -4.43 -0.77 22.56
C TYR A 143 -4.64 -1.89 21.55
N TRP A 144 -5.06 -1.55 20.33
CA TRP A 144 -5.19 -2.52 19.25
C TRP A 144 -3.87 -3.20 18.90
N LEU A 145 -2.76 -2.45 18.84
CA LEU A 145 -1.42 -3.03 18.60
C LEU A 145 -0.98 -4.00 19.70
N ALA A 146 -1.57 -3.91 20.90
CA ALA A 146 -1.26 -4.79 22.02
C ALA A 146 -1.92 -6.17 21.91
N GLU A 147 -2.94 -6.31 21.06
CA GLU A 147 -3.62 -7.58 20.85
C GLU A 147 -2.65 -8.63 20.28
N GLU A 148 -2.69 -9.85 20.83
CA GLU A 148 -1.69 -10.90 20.59
C GLU A 148 -1.48 -11.23 19.10
N ASP A 149 -2.57 -11.26 18.33
CA ASP A 149 -2.57 -11.67 16.92
C ASP A 149 -2.26 -10.51 15.93
N VAL A 150 -2.20 -9.26 16.40
CA VAL A 150 -2.05 -8.10 15.50
C VAL A 150 -0.64 -8.03 14.93
N LEU A 151 0.39 -8.06 15.78
CA LEU A 151 1.79 -7.97 15.32
C LEU A 151 2.45 -9.34 15.12
N SER A 152 1.93 -10.41 15.71
CA SER A 152 2.56 -11.74 15.65
C SER A 152 2.38 -12.44 14.29
N ARG A 153 1.33 -12.12 13.54
CA ARG A 153 1.03 -12.74 12.24
C ARG A 153 0.87 -11.70 11.14
N PRO A 154 1.32 -11.99 9.91
CA PRO A 154 1.01 -11.14 8.77
C PRO A 154 -0.51 -11.13 8.50
N PRO A 155 -1.08 -9.98 8.10
CA PRO A 155 -2.45 -9.95 7.62
C PRO A 155 -2.55 -10.79 6.35
N THR A 156 -3.46 -11.76 6.33
CA THR A 156 -3.77 -12.48 5.08
C THR A 156 -4.82 -11.70 4.31
N ARG A 157 -4.78 -11.75 2.98
CA ARG A 157 -5.82 -11.16 2.12
C ARG A 157 -7.24 -11.53 2.57
N LYS A 158 -7.49 -12.83 2.79
CA LYS A 158 -8.79 -13.33 3.25
C LYS A 158 -9.18 -12.78 4.63
N GLY A 159 -8.21 -12.64 5.53
CA GLY A 159 -8.43 -12.01 6.84
C GLY A 159 -8.84 -10.54 6.70
N ILE A 160 -8.12 -9.78 5.86
CA ILE A 160 -8.43 -8.38 5.55
C ILE A 160 -9.85 -8.25 4.98
N GLU A 161 -10.20 -9.09 4.00
CA GLU A 161 -11.54 -9.11 3.37
C GLU A 161 -12.65 -9.35 4.39
N LEU A 162 -12.48 -10.36 5.26
CA LEU A 162 -13.49 -10.69 6.29
C LEU A 162 -13.67 -9.55 7.30
N THR A 163 -12.57 -9.03 7.86
CA THR A 163 -12.64 -7.95 8.86
C THR A 163 -13.21 -6.67 8.26
N LEU A 164 -12.85 -6.32 7.03
CA LEU A 164 -13.41 -5.15 6.35
C LEU A 164 -14.90 -5.32 6.08
N ARG A 165 -15.32 -6.49 5.55
CA ARG A 165 -16.74 -6.78 5.29
C ARG A 165 -17.56 -6.67 6.58
N ASP A 166 -17.05 -7.23 7.68
CA ASP A 166 -17.71 -7.12 8.99
C ASP A 166 -17.82 -5.68 9.49
N SER A 167 -16.85 -4.82 9.15
CA SER A 167 -16.85 -3.40 9.53
C SER A 167 -17.89 -2.58 8.75
N VAL A 168 -18.28 -3.00 7.55
CA VAL A 168 -19.20 -2.25 6.68
C VAL A 168 -20.60 -2.86 6.57
N LYS A 169 -20.80 -4.13 6.93
CA LYS A 169 -22.06 -4.87 6.68
C LYS A 169 -23.31 -4.28 7.33
N HIS A 170 -23.17 -3.62 8.48
CA HIS A 170 -24.29 -3.02 9.21
C HIS A 170 -24.51 -1.54 8.89
N LEU A 171 -23.63 -0.95 8.07
CA LEU A 171 -23.75 0.44 7.66
C LEU A 171 -24.70 0.54 6.47
N THR A 172 -25.54 1.57 6.45
CA THR A 172 -26.48 1.83 5.35
C THR A 172 -25.97 2.94 4.45
N ALA A 173 -25.61 4.09 5.03
CA ALA A 173 -25.16 5.27 4.31
C ALA A 173 -23.82 5.05 3.57
N LYS A 174 -23.79 5.45 2.30
CA LYS A 174 -22.62 5.39 1.41
C LYS A 174 -21.39 6.04 2.05
N ASP A 175 -21.51 7.29 2.47
CA ASP A 175 -20.37 8.06 3.01
C ASP A 175 -19.80 7.44 4.29
N THR A 176 -20.64 6.91 5.17
CA THR A 176 -20.19 6.21 6.38
C THR A 176 -19.40 4.94 6.06
N LYS A 177 -19.79 4.20 5.01
CA LYS A 177 -19.00 3.05 4.53
C LYS A 177 -17.66 3.50 3.97
N LEU A 178 -17.64 4.58 3.19
CA LEU A 178 -16.43 5.14 2.59
C LEU A 178 -15.45 5.72 3.62
N ASP A 179 -15.94 6.30 4.72
CA ASP A 179 -15.09 6.72 5.84
C ASP A 179 -14.57 5.52 6.65
N THR A 180 -15.35 4.45 6.74
CA THR A 180 -14.91 3.21 7.38
C THR A 180 -13.77 2.56 6.61
N LEU A 181 -13.80 2.58 5.27
CA LEU A 181 -12.68 2.17 4.42
C LEU A 181 -11.39 2.97 4.70
N ARG A 182 -11.50 4.29 4.89
CA ARG A 182 -10.35 5.17 5.20
C ARG A 182 -9.74 4.87 6.57
N ARG A 183 -10.58 4.69 7.60
CA ARG A 183 -10.13 4.29 8.94
C ARG A 183 -9.49 2.90 8.93
N PHE A 184 -10.12 1.95 8.24
CA PHE A 184 -9.60 0.60 8.08
C PHE A 184 -8.23 0.60 7.39
N ARG A 185 -8.08 1.36 6.29
CA ARG A 185 -6.79 1.54 5.63
C ARG A 185 -5.74 2.06 6.60
N ARG A 186 -6.04 3.14 7.33
CA ARG A 186 -5.09 3.75 8.29
C ARG A 186 -4.61 2.72 9.32
N ARG A 187 -5.54 1.94 9.88
CA ARG A 187 -5.25 0.88 10.85
C ARG A 187 -4.37 -0.23 10.26
N GLU A 188 -4.71 -0.77 9.10
CA GLU A 188 -3.90 -1.85 8.51
C GLU A 188 -2.53 -1.34 8.00
N MET A 189 -2.45 -0.11 7.51
CA MET A 189 -1.17 0.53 7.16
C MET A 189 -0.26 0.67 8.39
N LEU A 190 -0.82 1.00 9.56
CA LEU A 190 -0.08 1.00 10.83
C LEU A 190 0.48 -0.38 11.15
N ARG A 191 -0.35 -1.44 11.10
CA ARG A 191 0.11 -2.82 11.36
C ARG A 191 1.21 -3.25 10.40
N ILE A 192 1.03 -3.03 9.10
CA ILE A 192 2.04 -3.37 8.09
C ILE A 192 3.32 -2.58 8.33
N GLY A 193 3.21 -1.27 8.60
CA GLY A 193 4.34 -0.39 8.93
C GLY A 193 5.11 -0.79 10.17
N VAL A 194 4.42 -1.12 11.26
CA VAL A 194 5.06 -1.55 12.52
C VAL A 194 5.76 -2.89 12.34
N ARG A 195 5.14 -3.85 11.63
CA ARG A 195 5.79 -5.14 11.32
C ARG A 195 7.06 -4.96 10.49
N ASP A 196 7.02 -4.09 9.49
CA ASP A 196 8.17 -3.77 8.64
C ASP A 196 9.29 -3.09 9.45
N LEU A 197 8.95 -2.06 10.22
CA LEU A 197 9.88 -1.32 11.09
C LEU A 197 10.61 -2.23 12.08
N LEU A 198 9.89 -3.17 12.69
CA LEU A 198 10.44 -4.15 13.64
C LEU A 198 11.09 -5.36 12.96
N ARG A 199 11.15 -5.38 11.62
CA ARG A 199 11.68 -6.50 10.82
C ARG A 199 10.98 -7.84 11.10
N LEU A 200 9.70 -7.78 11.45
CA LEU A 200 8.81 -8.93 11.59
C LEU A 200 8.26 -9.43 10.24
N ALA A 201 8.41 -8.62 9.20
CA ALA A 201 8.07 -8.92 7.81
C ALA A 201 9.30 -8.71 6.92
N THR A 202 9.39 -9.52 5.85
CA THR A 202 10.36 -9.27 4.78
C THR A 202 9.81 -8.27 3.78
N VAL A 203 10.65 -7.60 2.99
CA VAL A 203 10.19 -6.67 1.94
C VAL A 203 9.14 -7.31 1.00
N PRO A 204 9.30 -8.55 0.50
CA PRO A 204 8.24 -9.21 -0.27
C PRO A 204 6.93 -9.38 0.50
N GLU A 205 6.98 -9.74 1.78
CA GLU A 205 5.78 -9.86 2.62
C GLU A 205 5.09 -8.50 2.86
N THR A 206 5.86 -7.45 3.15
CA THR A 206 5.36 -6.08 3.34
C THR A 206 4.65 -5.60 2.07
N THR A 207 5.31 -5.71 0.93
CA THR A 207 4.80 -5.25 -0.37
C THR A 207 3.59 -6.05 -0.86
N ALA A 208 3.56 -7.36 -0.60
CA ALA A 208 2.39 -8.21 -0.80
C ALA A 208 1.20 -7.77 0.08
N SER A 209 1.44 -7.50 1.37
CA SER A 209 0.40 -7.05 2.31
C SER A 209 -0.21 -5.70 1.89
N LEU A 210 0.63 -4.77 1.41
CA LEU A 210 0.20 -3.49 0.86
C LEU A 210 -0.65 -3.68 -0.41
N SER A 211 -0.24 -4.55 -1.32
CA SER A 211 -0.98 -4.88 -2.54
C SER A 211 -2.33 -5.54 -2.25
N ASP A 212 -2.38 -6.45 -1.26
CA ASP A 212 -3.61 -7.09 -0.84
C ASP A 212 -4.58 -6.08 -0.21
N LEU A 213 -4.09 -5.25 0.72
CA LEU A 213 -4.88 -4.18 1.32
C LEU A 213 -5.46 -3.24 0.25
N ALA A 214 -4.64 -2.83 -0.71
CA ALA A 214 -5.10 -1.97 -1.81
C ALA A 214 -6.17 -2.63 -2.66
N SER A 215 -5.97 -3.89 -3.07
CA SER A 215 -6.93 -4.63 -3.88
C SER A 215 -8.28 -4.78 -3.18
N VAL A 216 -8.27 -5.12 -1.88
CA VAL A 216 -9.49 -5.31 -1.08
C VAL A 216 -10.24 -3.99 -0.91
N LEU A 217 -9.55 -2.90 -0.58
CA LEU A 217 -10.16 -1.58 -0.43
C LEU A 217 -10.76 -1.06 -1.76
N ILE A 218 -10.04 -1.22 -2.88
CA ILE A 218 -10.54 -0.85 -4.20
C ILE A 218 -11.79 -1.67 -4.55
N HIS A 219 -11.77 -2.97 -4.26
CA HIS A 219 -12.90 -3.84 -4.55
C HIS A 219 -14.15 -3.48 -3.73
N THR A 220 -14.00 -3.26 -2.42
CA THR A 220 -15.13 -2.87 -1.58
C THR A 220 -15.63 -1.47 -1.91
N ALA A 221 -14.75 -0.51 -2.28
CA ALA A 221 -15.17 0.80 -2.77
C ALA A 221 -15.99 0.68 -4.07
N TYR A 222 -15.55 -0.16 -5.00
CA TYR A 222 -16.31 -0.49 -6.21
C TYR A 222 -17.70 -1.04 -5.87
N GLU A 223 -17.80 -2.05 -4.99
CA GLU A 223 -19.09 -2.65 -4.62
C GLU A 223 -20.06 -1.62 -4.02
N ILE A 224 -19.56 -0.68 -3.20
CA ILE A 224 -20.37 0.38 -2.59
C ILE A 224 -20.93 1.34 -3.65
N ILE A 225 -20.08 1.75 -4.60
CA ILE A 225 -20.44 2.70 -5.66
C ILE A 225 -21.38 2.05 -6.67
N ASP A 226 -21.07 0.82 -7.08
CA ASP A 226 -21.90 0.05 -8.00
C ASP A 226 -23.30 -0.21 -7.41
N ALA A 227 -23.40 -0.54 -6.12
CA ALA A 227 -24.68 -0.70 -5.45
C ALA A 227 -25.53 0.59 -5.44
N ASP A 228 -24.90 1.75 -5.23
CA ASP A 228 -25.53 3.07 -5.26
C ASP A 228 -26.03 3.43 -6.68
N LEU A 229 -25.16 3.26 -7.69
CA LEU A 229 -25.50 3.51 -9.09
C LEU A 229 -26.59 2.57 -9.60
N ARG A 230 -26.61 1.30 -9.15
CA ARG A 230 -27.68 0.36 -9.49
C ARG A 230 -29.04 0.80 -8.97
N GLN A 231 -29.10 1.47 -7.81
CA GLN A 231 -30.36 2.02 -7.29
C GLN A 231 -30.83 3.21 -8.12
N GLN A 232 -29.89 4.04 -8.58
CA GLN A 232 -30.18 5.26 -9.33
C GLN A 232 -30.51 5.01 -10.81
N TYR A 233 -29.78 4.12 -11.47
CA TYR A 233 -29.82 3.93 -12.93
C TYR A 233 -30.28 2.54 -13.37
N GLY A 234 -30.39 1.57 -12.45
CA GLY A 234 -30.63 0.16 -12.78
C GLY A 234 -29.35 -0.64 -13.01
N VAL A 235 -29.50 -1.92 -13.36
CA VAL A 235 -28.39 -2.86 -13.56
C VAL A 235 -27.91 -2.78 -15.01
N PRO A 236 -26.61 -2.57 -15.29
CA PRO A 236 -26.07 -2.56 -16.66
C PRO A 236 -26.18 -3.96 -17.28
N MET A 237 -26.82 -4.06 -18.45
CA MET A 237 -27.07 -5.33 -19.13
C MET A 237 -26.66 -5.24 -20.60
N HIS A 238 -26.26 -6.36 -21.19
CA HIS A 238 -26.04 -6.50 -22.63
C HIS A 238 -26.70 -7.78 -23.16
N GLN A 239 -26.86 -7.86 -24.47
CA GLN A 239 -27.36 -9.06 -25.12
C GLN A 239 -26.21 -10.02 -25.44
N ALA A 240 -26.29 -11.24 -24.91
CA ALA A 240 -25.36 -12.32 -25.21
C ALA A 240 -26.04 -13.46 -25.99
N GLY A 241 -25.31 -14.05 -26.94
CA GLY A 241 -25.76 -15.20 -27.73
C GLY A 241 -27.05 -14.90 -28.51
N LYS A 242 -28.10 -15.70 -28.31
CA LYS A 242 -29.42 -15.60 -28.98
C LYS A 242 -30.27 -14.39 -28.50
N GLY A 243 -29.67 -13.23 -28.25
CA GLY A 243 -30.37 -12.03 -27.77
C GLY A 243 -30.78 -12.07 -26.29
N ARG A 244 -30.20 -12.97 -25.48
CA ARG A 244 -30.52 -13.05 -24.04
C ARG A 244 -29.82 -11.94 -23.29
N TRP A 245 -30.58 -11.17 -22.52
CA TRP A 245 -30.02 -10.16 -21.62
C TRP A 245 -29.28 -10.79 -20.44
N VAL A 246 -28.03 -10.40 -20.26
CA VAL A 246 -27.16 -10.76 -19.14
C VAL A 246 -26.53 -9.50 -18.56
N GLU A 247 -26.09 -9.56 -17.30
CA GLU A 247 -25.41 -8.43 -16.65
C GLU A 247 -24.06 -8.18 -17.32
N THR A 248 -23.74 -6.91 -17.54
CA THR A 248 -22.44 -6.48 -18.08
C THR A 248 -21.44 -6.37 -16.93
N GLY A 249 -20.41 -7.23 -16.93
CA GLY A 249 -19.38 -7.15 -15.89
C GLY A 249 -18.46 -5.94 -16.04
N PHE A 250 -18.09 -5.33 -14.91
CA PHE A 250 -17.02 -4.32 -14.80
C PHE A 250 -15.81 -4.89 -14.07
N THR A 251 -14.61 -4.48 -14.43
CA THR A 251 -13.38 -4.88 -13.72
C THR A 251 -12.39 -3.71 -13.64
N VAL A 252 -11.61 -3.72 -12.56
CA VAL A 252 -10.44 -2.88 -12.39
C VAL A 252 -9.19 -3.74 -12.57
N ILE A 253 -8.31 -3.32 -13.47
CA ILE A 253 -7.00 -3.91 -13.67
C ILE A 253 -5.97 -3.07 -12.92
N GLY A 254 -5.31 -3.67 -11.94
CA GLY A 254 -4.12 -3.11 -11.33
C GLY A 254 -2.93 -3.28 -12.25
N MET A 255 -2.19 -2.19 -12.45
CA MET A 255 -1.01 -2.12 -13.29
C MET A 255 0.25 -1.93 -12.42
N GLY A 256 1.43 -1.94 -13.06
CA GLY A 256 2.68 -1.58 -12.41
C GLY A 256 2.94 -2.37 -11.12
N LYS A 257 3.20 -1.65 -10.02
CA LYS A 257 3.49 -2.28 -8.72
C LYS A 257 2.29 -3.00 -8.11
N LEU A 258 1.09 -2.44 -8.25
CA LEU A 258 -0.12 -3.07 -7.71
C LEU A 258 -0.38 -4.41 -8.42
N GLY A 259 -0.37 -4.40 -9.75
CA GLY A 259 -0.58 -5.61 -10.54
C GLY A 259 0.56 -6.63 -10.42
N GLY A 260 1.79 -6.16 -10.16
CA GLY A 260 2.95 -7.00 -9.83
C GLY A 260 2.92 -7.65 -8.45
N HIS A 261 1.98 -7.25 -7.57
CA HIS A 261 1.95 -7.61 -6.14
C HIS A 261 3.17 -7.09 -5.36
N GLU A 262 3.62 -5.88 -5.72
CA GLU A 262 4.85 -5.25 -5.24
C GLU A 262 4.61 -3.78 -4.82
N LEU A 263 3.48 -3.44 -4.19
CA LEU A 263 3.14 -2.05 -3.85
C LEU A 263 4.04 -1.47 -2.73
N ASN A 264 4.32 -0.15 -2.78
CA ASN A 264 5.05 0.58 -1.71
C ASN A 264 4.08 1.46 -0.89
N TYR A 265 4.47 1.87 0.32
CA TYR A 265 3.64 2.66 1.26
C TYR A 265 2.99 3.92 0.67
N SER A 266 3.72 4.68 -0.17
CA SER A 266 3.29 5.95 -0.74
C SER A 266 3.19 5.91 -2.27
N SER A 267 3.02 4.71 -2.86
CA SER A 267 2.80 4.62 -4.31
C SER A 267 1.36 4.95 -4.68
N ASP A 268 1.22 5.67 -5.78
CA ASP A 268 -0.05 5.74 -6.50
C ASP A 268 -0.46 4.33 -6.93
N VAL A 269 -1.77 4.09 -7.02
CA VAL A 269 -2.32 2.87 -7.61
C VAL A 269 -2.56 3.10 -9.09
N ASP A 270 -1.76 2.45 -9.93
CA ASP A 270 -1.91 2.49 -11.38
C ASP A 270 -3.10 1.58 -11.78
N LEU A 271 -4.19 2.15 -12.29
CA LEU A 271 -5.42 1.42 -12.61
C LEU A 271 -5.86 1.60 -14.07
N ILE A 272 -6.51 0.57 -14.60
CA ILE A 272 -7.30 0.62 -15.84
C ILE A 272 -8.70 0.10 -15.53
N TYR A 273 -9.73 0.82 -15.99
CA TYR A 273 -11.11 0.39 -15.88
C TYR A 273 -11.63 -0.13 -17.21
N LEU A 274 -12.34 -1.25 -17.16
CA LEU A 274 -12.97 -1.81 -18.34
C LEU A 274 -14.22 -2.62 -18.02
N TYR A 275 -15.07 -2.77 -19.02
CA TYR A 275 -16.33 -3.50 -18.92
C TYR A 275 -16.51 -4.47 -20.09
N GLU A 276 -17.44 -5.40 -19.92
CA GLU A 276 -17.54 -6.58 -20.79
C GLU A 276 -17.97 -6.26 -22.22
N ALA A 277 -18.96 -5.40 -22.40
CA ALA A 277 -19.58 -5.15 -23.71
C ALA A 277 -20.00 -3.68 -23.89
N HIS A 278 -19.58 -3.08 -25.01
CA HIS A 278 -19.97 -1.71 -25.39
C HIS A 278 -21.49 -1.58 -25.54
N GLY A 279 -22.12 -2.45 -26.34
CA GLY A 279 -23.55 -2.42 -26.60
C GLY A 279 -24.38 -2.92 -25.42
N GLY A 280 -25.24 -2.06 -24.89
CA GLY A 280 -26.15 -2.40 -23.79
C GLY A 280 -26.66 -1.18 -23.06
N GLU A 281 -27.58 -1.41 -22.13
CA GLU A 281 -28.28 -0.37 -21.38
C GLU A 281 -28.58 -0.87 -19.97
N THR A 282 -28.77 0.07 -19.05
CA THR A 282 -29.26 -0.27 -17.72
C THR A 282 -30.73 -0.71 -17.78
N ARG A 283 -31.06 -1.71 -16.95
CA ARG A 283 -32.41 -2.27 -16.86
C ARG A 283 -32.86 -2.38 -15.40
N PRO A 284 -34.18 -2.35 -15.13
CA PRO A 284 -34.68 -2.53 -13.77
C PRO A 284 -34.20 -3.85 -13.14
N PRO A 285 -33.87 -3.85 -11.83
CA PRO A 285 -33.52 -5.09 -11.14
C PRO A 285 -34.69 -6.10 -11.20
N LYS A 286 -34.38 -7.40 -11.36
CA LYS A 286 -35.40 -8.45 -11.36
C LYS A 286 -36.15 -8.46 -10.00
N GLY A 287 -37.46 -8.20 -10.02
CA GLY A 287 -38.34 -8.38 -8.87
C GLY A 287 -38.42 -7.22 -7.86
N GLY A 288 -37.85 -6.04 -8.17
CA GLY A 288 -37.93 -4.85 -7.31
C GLY A 288 -38.83 -3.75 -7.88
N ARG A 289 -39.39 -2.90 -7.00
CA ARG A 289 -39.92 -1.59 -7.41
C ARG A 289 -38.74 -0.75 -7.88
N ALA A 290 -38.69 -0.40 -9.16
CA ALA A 290 -37.70 0.54 -9.67
C ALA A 290 -37.91 1.91 -9.02
N ALA A 291 -36.83 2.53 -8.53
CA ALA A 291 -36.81 3.97 -8.23
C ALA A 291 -36.77 4.80 -9.53
N VAL A 292 -36.46 4.15 -10.66
CA VAL A 292 -36.35 4.77 -11.98
C VAL A 292 -37.74 4.81 -12.65
N PRO A 293 -38.17 5.96 -13.19
CA PRO A 293 -39.34 6.03 -14.06
C PRO A 293 -39.21 5.01 -15.20
N VAL A 294 -40.32 4.35 -15.53
CA VAL A 294 -40.39 3.44 -16.68
C VAL A 294 -39.99 4.22 -17.95
N GLY A 295 -38.81 3.93 -18.52
CA GLY A 295 -38.45 4.40 -19.86
C GLY A 295 -37.09 5.07 -20.10
N VAL A 296 -36.18 5.25 -19.12
CA VAL A 296 -34.86 5.83 -19.40
C VAL A 296 -33.73 5.04 -18.71
N GLY A 297 -33.33 3.92 -19.31
CA GLY A 297 -32.03 3.32 -19.02
C GLY A 297 -30.92 4.15 -19.67
N ILE A 298 -29.73 4.17 -19.06
CA ILE A 298 -28.54 4.80 -19.65
C ILE A 298 -27.69 3.73 -20.34
N SER A 299 -26.89 4.14 -21.32
CA SER A 299 -25.99 3.21 -22.03
C SER A 299 -24.95 2.61 -21.09
N ASN A 300 -24.40 1.43 -21.43
CA ASN A 300 -23.27 0.86 -20.69
C ASN A 300 -22.06 1.81 -20.65
N GLU A 301 -21.75 2.48 -21.77
CA GLU A 301 -20.65 3.47 -21.84
C GLU A 301 -20.85 4.57 -20.79
N GLU A 302 -22.03 5.17 -20.75
CA GLU A 302 -22.36 6.23 -19.79
C GLU A 302 -22.32 5.73 -18.34
N TYR A 303 -22.92 4.57 -18.06
CA TYR A 303 -22.94 3.97 -16.72
C TYR A 303 -21.52 3.72 -16.19
N PHE A 304 -20.66 3.08 -17.00
CA PHE A 304 -19.31 2.73 -16.56
C PHE A 304 -18.35 3.92 -16.53
N GLU A 305 -18.58 4.96 -17.33
CA GLU A 305 -17.86 6.23 -17.23
C GLU A 305 -18.19 6.96 -15.92
N ILE A 306 -19.47 6.98 -15.49
CA ILE A 306 -19.89 7.50 -14.18
C ILE A 306 -19.25 6.68 -13.06
N LEU A 307 -19.34 5.34 -13.13
CA LEU A 307 -18.77 4.44 -12.13
C LEU A 307 -17.26 4.63 -11.99
N ALA A 308 -16.52 4.68 -13.10
CA ALA A 308 -15.08 4.89 -13.10
C ALA A 308 -14.67 6.23 -12.49
N ARG A 309 -15.42 7.29 -12.81
CA ARG A 309 -15.21 8.64 -12.27
C ARG A 309 -15.44 8.68 -10.76
N GLU A 310 -16.57 8.15 -10.31
CA GLU A 310 -16.92 8.08 -8.89
C GLU A 310 -15.94 7.21 -8.10
N LEU A 311 -15.53 6.05 -8.64
CA LEU A 311 -14.54 5.19 -8.00
C LEU A 311 -13.20 5.92 -7.85
N THR A 312 -12.74 6.59 -8.90
CA THR A 312 -11.49 7.37 -8.87
C THR A 312 -11.56 8.49 -7.83
N ARG A 313 -12.67 9.22 -7.80
CA ARG A 313 -12.94 10.30 -6.84
C ARG A 313 -12.92 9.76 -5.41
N VAL A 314 -13.70 8.72 -5.11
CA VAL A 314 -13.81 8.14 -3.77
C VAL A 314 -12.47 7.61 -3.26
N LEU A 315 -11.64 7.04 -4.13
CA LEU A 315 -10.31 6.57 -3.76
C LEU A 315 -9.35 7.73 -3.44
N SER A 316 -9.35 8.77 -4.28
CA SER A 316 -8.33 9.83 -4.27
C SER A 316 -8.67 11.04 -3.41
N GLU A 317 -9.94 11.37 -3.27
CA GLU A 317 -10.38 12.61 -2.63
C GLU A 317 -10.16 12.57 -1.11
N PRO A 318 -9.45 13.56 -0.54
CA PRO A 318 -9.24 13.65 0.90
C PRO A 318 -10.52 14.08 1.62
N THR A 319 -10.91 13.31 2.64
CA THR A 319 -11.98 13.67 3.59
C THR A 319 -11.38 14.00 4.96
N ARG A 320 -12.25 14.26 5.94
CA ARG A 320 -11.84 14.34 7.35
C ARG A 320 -11.16 13.06 7.85
N GLU A 321 -11.33 11.92 7.18
CA GLU A 321 -10.65 10.65 7.48
C GLU A 321 -9.40 10.40 6.61
N GLY A 322 -9.05 11.34 5.73
CA GLY A 322 -7.97 11.21 4.74
C GLY A 322 -8.48 10.68 3.41
N HIS A 323 -7.59 10.09 2.61
CA HIS A 323 -7.92 9.43 1.34
C HIS A 323 -7.55 7.95 1.40
N ILE A 324 -8.08 7.16 0.46
CA ILE A 324 -7.75 5.74 0.35
C ILE A 324 -6.45 5.61 -0.44
N PHE A 325 -6.42 5.91 -1.73
CA PHE A 325 -5.18 5.90 -2.52
C PHE A 325 -5.20 7.03 -3.54
N ARG A 326 -4.03 7.56 -3.88
CA ARG A 326 -3.88 8.36 -5.10
C ARG A 326 -3.99 7.41 -6.28
N VAL A 327 -4.85 7.72 -7.24
CA VAL A 327 -5.08 6.88 -8.42
C VAL A 327 -4.37 7.49 -9.63
N ASP A 328 -3.63 6.66 -10.37
CA ASP A 328 -3.06 7.01 -11.66
C ASP A 328 -3.73 6.19 -12.77
N LEU A 329 -4.35 6.90 -13.72
CA LEU A 329 -5.07 6.30 -14.86
C LEU A 329 -4.34 6.51 -16.20
N ARG A 330 -3.09 6.96 -16.19
CA ARG A 330 -2.35 7.31 -17.41
C ARG A 330 -1.96 6.12 -18.27
N LEU A 331 -2.02 4.90 -17.73
CA LEU A 331 -1.71 3.67 -18.47
C LEU A 331 -2.90 3.12 -19.28
N ARG A 332 -4.08 3.76 -19.21
CA ARG A 332 -5.23 3.37 -20.04
C ARG A 332 -5.02 3.74 -21.51
N ALA A 333 -5.81 3.14 -22.40
CA ALA A 333 -5.75 3.44 -23.83
C ALA A 333 -5.95 4.95 -24.10
N GLU A 334 -5.03 5.53 -24.87
CA GLU A 334 -4.93 6.97 -25.16
C GLU A 334 -4.59 7.86 -23.95
N GLY A 335 -4.10 7.28 -22.86
CA GLY A 335 -3.58 8.02 -21.70
C GLY A 335 -4.59 9.01 -21.12
N SER A 336 -4.16 10.24 -20.85
CA SER A 336 -4.99 11.26 -20.18
C SER A 336 -6.22 11.72 -20.95
N ILE A 337 -6.23 11.58 -22.28
CA ILE A 337 -7.34 12.04 -23.14
C ILE A 337 -8.39 10.96 -23.43
N GLY A 338 -8.07 9.69 -23.16
CA GLY A 338 -9.01 8.59 -23.39
C GLY A 338 -10.15 8.54 -22.36
N GLN A 339 -11.24 7.85 -22.69
CA GLN A 339 -12.32 7.49 -21.75
C GLN A 339 -11.75 6.84 -20.47
N LEU A 340 -12.42 7.02 -19.33
CA LEU A 340 -11.96 6.43 -18.06
C LEU A 340 -12.21 4.93 -18.04
N ALA A 341 -13.35 4.49 -18.58
CA ALA A 341 -13.68 3.08 -18.77
C ALA A 341 -13.91 2.78 -20.27
N ARG A 342 -13.47 1.61 -20.72
CA ARG A 342 -13.72 1.11 -22.09
C ARG A 342 -14.18 -0.34 -22.08
N SER A 343 -14.92 -0.72 -23.09
CA SER A 343 -15.29 -2.12 -23.31
C SER A 343 -14.10 -2.99 -23.72
N LEU A 344 -14.24 -4.31 -23.58
CA LEU A 344 -13.27 -5.29 -24.09
C LEU A 344 -13.04 -5.14 -25.60
N ASP A 345 -14.09 -4.89 -26.39
CA ASP A 345 -13.98 -4.77 -27.84
C ASP A 345 -13.28 -3.48 -28.28
N GLU A 346 -13.43 -2.38 -27.53
CA GLU A 346 -12.68 -1.15 -27.76
C GLU A 346 -11.20 -1.31 -27.44
N TYR A 347 -10.86 -1.98 -26.33
CA TYR A 347 -9.46 -2.31 -26.02
C TYR A 347 -8.84 -3.23 -27.07
N GLN A 348 -9.60 -4.21 -27.57
CA GLN A 348 -9.14 -5.08 -28.65
C GLN A 348 -8.81 -4.28 -29.92
N ARG A 349 -9.70 -3.36 -30.32
CA ARG A 349 -9.46 -2.46 -31.46
C ARG A 349 -8.25 -1.55 -31.24
N TYR A 350 -8.08 -1.04 -30.01
CA TYR A 350 -6.95 -0.18 -29.66
C TYR A 350 -5.61 -0.92 -29.81
N TYR A 351 -5.44 -2.08 -29.16
CA TYR A 351 -4.17 -2.81 -29.17
C TYR A 351 -3.86 -3.46 -30.53
N ALA A 352 -4.87 -3.67 -31.39
CA ALA A 352 -4.66 -4.16 -32.75
C ALA A 352 -3.96 -3.13 -33.66
N VAL A 353 -4.16 -1.82 -33.42
CA VAL A 353 -3.75 -0.77 -34.37
C VAL A 353 -2.83 0.29 -33.76
N ARG A 354 -3.07 0.68 -32.50
CA ARG A 354 -2.46 1.87 -31.88
C ARG A 354 -1.59 1.58 -30.66
N GLY A 355 -1.53 0.33 -30.22
CA GLY A 355 -0.76 -0.06 -29.04
C GLY A 355 0.74 0.20 -29.22
N GLN A 356 1.34 0.84 -28.22
CA GLN A 356 2.75 1.23 -28.20
C GLN A 356 3.63 0.19 -27.50
N VAL A 357 4.92 0.16 -27.84
CA VAL A 357 5.83 -0.90 -27.37
C VAL A 357 6.02 -0.87 -25.85
N TRP A 358 6.07 0.31 -25.24
CA TRP A 358 6.17 0.43 -23.78
C TRP A 358 4.94 -0.14 -23.06
N GLU A 359 3.75 -0.13 -23.69
CA GLU A 359 2.53 -0.71 -23.12
C GLU A 359 2.65 -2.21 -22.96
N ARG A 360 3.44 -2.89 -23.82
CA ARG A 360 3.71 -4.32 -23.68
C ARG A 360 4.40 -4.63 -22.35
N LEU A 361 5.40 -3.83 -21.98
CA LEU A 361 6.12 -3.97 -20.71
C LEU A 361 5.19 -3.68 -19.52
N ALA A 362 4.34 -2.67 -19.62
CA ALA A 362 3.39 -2.32 -18.57
C ALA A 362 2.35 -3.45 -18.36
N LEU A 363 1.82 -4.01 -19.44
CA LEU A 363 0.80 -5.08 -19.41
C LEU A 363 1.33 -6.42 -18.88
N LEU A 364 2.64 -6.65 -18.87
CA LEU A 364 3.22 -7.84 -18.20
C LEU A 364 2.89 -7.89 -16.70
N LYS A 365 2.69 -6.73 -16.06
CA LYS A 365 2.28 -6.65 -14.65
C LYS A 365 0.77 -6.53 -14.46
N ALA A 366 -0.04 -6.53 -15.51
CA ALA A 366 -1.49 -6.34 -15.40
C ALA A 366 -2.19 -7.47 -14.60
N ALA A 367 -3.15 -7.10 -13.75
CA ALA A 367 -3.88 -8.04 -12.92
C ALA A 367 -5.30 -7.55 -12.56
N PRO A 368 -6.33 -8.39 -12.58
CA PRO A 368 -7.64 -8.03 -12.04
C PRO A 368 -7.55 -7.86 -10.52
N VAL A 369 -7.82 -6.65 -10.02
CA VAL A 369 -7.74 -6.33 -8.57
C VAL A 369 -9.10 -6.11 -7.94
N ALA A 370 -10.11 -5.73 -8.73
CA ALA A 370 -11.48 -5.52 -8.28
C ALA A 370 -12.48 -5.79 -9.41
N GLY A 371 -13.73 -6.08 -9.04
CA GLY A 371 -14.83 -6.33 -9.98
C GLY A 371 -14.82 -7.77 -10.50
N SER A 372 -15.37 -7.96 -11.71
CA SER A 372 -15.52 -9.25 -12.35
C SER A 372 -14.19 -9.86 -12.76
N GLN A 373 -13.78 -10.90 -12.04
CA GLN A 373 -12.60 -11.70 -12.38
C GLN A 373 -12.68 -12.29 -13.79
N ALA A 374 -13.88 -12.69 -14.24
CA ALA A 374 -14.07 -13.25 -15.58
C ALA A 374 -13.73 -12.24 -16.68
N VAL A 375 -14.22 -11.00 -16.55
CA VAL A 375 -13.93 -9.90 -17.50
C VAL A 375 -12.45 -9.55 -17.47
N GLY A 376 -11.84 -9.49 -16.28
CA GLY A 376 -10.40 -9.23 -16.15
C GLY A 376 -9.53 -10.31 -16.80
N GLN A 377 -9.88 -11.59 -16.64
CA GLN A 377 -9.18 -12.68 -17.34
C GLN A 377 -9.40 -12.64 -18.86
N ALA A 378 -10.59 -12.24 -19.32
CA ALA A 378 -10.85 -12.02 -20.74
C ALA A 378 -9.96 -10.91 -21.32
N PHE A 379 -9.79 -9.80 -20.59
CA PHE A 379 -8.86 -8.73 -20.96
C PHE A 379 -7.41 -9.24 -21.06
N LEU A 380 -6.90 -9.93 -20.03
CA LEU A 380 -5.52 -10.47 -20.04
C LEU A 380 -5.29 -11.44 -21.20
N LYS A 381 -6.28 -12.28 -21.51
CA LYS A 381 -6.22 -13.19 -22.66
C LYS A 381 -6.19 -12.41 -23.99
N MET A 382 -7.01 -11.37 -24.10
CA MET A 382 -7.11 -10.53 -25.29
C MET A 382 -5.82 -9.76 -25.57
N VAL A 383 -5.16 -9.20 -24.56
CA VAL A 383 -3.91 -8.42 -24.76
C VAL A 383 -2.67 -9.29 -24.93
N LYS A 384 -2.72 -10.58 -24.57
CA LYS A 384 -1.56 -11.48 -24.63
C LYS A 384 -0.87 -11.53 -26.01
N PRO A 385 -1.57 -11.58 -27.16
CA PRO A 385 -0.94 -11.52 -28.48
C PRO A 385 -0.28 -10.17 -28.78
N PHE A 386 -0.79 -9.07 -28.24
CA PHE A 386 -0.16 -7.76 -28.35
C PHE A 386 1.14 -7.72 -27.52
N VAL A 387 1.10 -8.20 -26.27
CA VAL A 387 2.25 -8.22 -25.35
C VAL A 387 3.38 -9.10 -25.86
N LEU A 388 3.06 -10.31 -26.34
CA LEU A 388 4.05 -11.35 -26.68
C LEU A 388 4.26 -11.52 -28.21
N GLY A 389 3.61 -10.71 -29.03
CA GLY A 389 3.63 -10.79 -30.49
C GLY A 389 2.72 -11.90 -31.08
N VAL A 390 2.48 -11.82 -32.39
CA VAL A 390 1.69 -12.77 -33.20
C VAL A 390 2.64 -13.59 -34.09
N GLY A 391 2.41 -14.90 -34.26
CA GLY A 391 3.18 -15.74 -35.22
C GLY A 391 4.17 -16.75 -34.63
N GLY A 392 5.17 -17.14 -35.43
CA GLY A 392 6.18 -18.16 -35.10
C GLY A 392 7.30 -17.66 -34.18
N LYS A 393 8.51 -18.19 -34.35
CA LYS A 393 9.71 -17.70 -33.65
C LYS A 393 9.97 -16.25 -34.11
N LEU A 394 10.25 -15.33 -33.16
CA LEU A 394 10.76 -14.00 -33.51
C LEU A 394 12.06 -14.19 -34.30
N ASP A 395 12.14 -13.55 -35.46
CA ASP A 395 13.41 -13.44 -36.18
C ASP A 395 14.34 -12.45 -35.45
N TYR A 396 15.59 -12.38 -35.92
CA TYR A 396 16.61 -11.53 -35.29
C TYR A 396 16.22 -10.04 -35.34
N ASP A 397 15.67 -9.57 -36.45
CA ASP A 397 15.33 -8.17 -36.66
C ASP A 397 14.15 -7.74 -35.78
N GLN A 398 13.13 -8.59 -35.65
CA GLN A 398 12.00 -8.36 -34.74
C GLN A 398 12.44 -8.34 -33.28
N ALA A 399 13.34 -9.24 -32.88
CA ALA A 399 13.89 -9.24 -31.54
C ALA A 399 14.73 -7.99 -31.26
N LEU A 400 15.56 -7.58 -32.23
CA LEU A 400 16.38 -6.37 -32.14
C LEU A 400 15.52 -5.11 -32.04
N ALA A 401 14.45 -5.00 -32.82
CA ALA A 401 13.51 -3.87 -32.75
C ALA A 401 12.91 -3.72 -31.35
N ILE A 402 12.43 -4.82 -30.74
CA ILE A 402 11.90 -4.80 -29.36
C ILE A 402 12.95 -4.30 -28.36
N VAL A 403 14.20 -4.76 -28.49
CA VAL A 403 15.30 -4.32 -27.62
C VAL A 403 15.61 -2.83 -27.82
N GLN A 404 15.62 -2.36 -29.06
CA GLN A 404 15.82 -0.95 -29.39
C GLN A 404 14.69 -0.07 -28.84
N ASP A 405 13.44 -0.53 -28.91
CA ASP A 405 12.29 0.19 -28.37
C ASP A 405 12.36 0.31 -26.84
N VAL A 406 12.70 -0.79 -26.15
CA VAL A 406 12.93 -0.76 -24.68
C VAL A 406 14.05 0.22 -24.36
N ARG A 407 15.15 0.18 -25.11
CA ARG A 407 16.29 1.06 -24.92
C ARG A 407 15.92 2.53 -25.14
N ALA A 408 15.14 2.85 -26.18
CA ALA A 408 14.65 4.21 -26.42
C ALA A 408 13.80 4.73 -25.25
N VAL A 409 12.96 3.89 -24.65
CA VAL A 409 12.20 4.25 -23.44
C VAL A 409 13.15 4.50 -22.25
N LYS A 410 14.19 3.69 -22.08
CA LYS A 410 15.22 3.90 -21.04
C LYS A 410 15.96 5.22 -21.27
N ASP A 411 16.45 5.47 -22.47
CA ASP A 411 17.22 6.66 -22.82
C ASP A 411 16.39 7.94 -22.61
N MET A 412 15.08 7.90 -22.90
CA MET A 412 14.16 9.00 -22.60
C MET A 412 14.04 9.26 -21.08
N ILE A 413 13.98 8.20 -20.26
CA ILE A 413 13.93 8.33 -18.79
C ILE A 413 15.25 8.91 -18.30
N ASP A 414 16.39 8.40 -18.77
CA ASP A 414 17.73 8.81 -18.35
C ASP A 414 18.02 10.27 -18.71
N SER A 415 17.61 10.71 -19.90
CA SER A 415 17.71 12.13 -20.31
C SER A 415 16.94 13.03 -19.34
N LYS A 416 15.68 12.69 -19.04
CA LYS A 416 14.85 13.46 -18.09
C LYS A 416 15.43 13.48 -16.67
N MET A 417 16.11 12.42 -16.26
CA MET A 417 16.77 12.33 -14.95
C MET A 417 18.06 13.17 -14.89
N THR A 418 18.78 13.22 -16.00
CA THR A 418 20.00 14.02 -16.17
C THR A 418 19.68 15.51 -16.13
N ASP A 419 18.63 15.94 -16.84
CA ASP A 419 18.16 17.33 -16.82
C ASP A 419 17.80 17.83 -15.41
N ARG A 420 17.45 16.91 -14.50
CA ARG A 420 17.08 17.19 -13.11
C ARG A 420 18.24 17.01 -12.11
N GLY A 421 19.44 16.63 -12.58
CA GLY A 421 20.61 16.40 -11.72
C GLY A 421 20.44 15.24 -10.72
N HIS A 422 19.59 14.26 -11.03
CA HIS A 422 19.20 13.19 -10.09
C HIS A 422 19.66 11.79 -10.51
N THR A 423 20.46 11.65 -11.56
CA THR A 423 20.86 10.36 -12.16
C THR A 423 21.51 9.39 -11.16
N GLN A 424 22.32 9.87 -10.21
CA GLN A 424 23.03 9.02 -9.24
C GLN A 424 22.34 8.93 -7.87
N ARG A 425 21.34 9.77 -7.58
CA ARG A 425 20.67 9.84 -6.27
C ARG A 425 19.27 9.23 -6.26
N ASN A 426 18.70 8.96 -7.43
CA ASN A 426 17.35 8.42 -7.52
C ASN A 426 17.36 6.89 -7.50
N VAL A 427 16.96 6.30 -6.38
CA VAL A 427 16.92 4.83 -6.18
C VAL A 427 16.05 4.08 -7.21
N LYS A 428 15.07 4.75 -7.82
CA LYS A 428 14.13 4.13 -8.77
C LYS A 428 14.59 4.27 -10.22
N LEU A 429 14.87 5.49 -10.65
CA LEU A 429 15.08 5.87 -12.05
C LEU A 429 16.54 6.18 -12.39
N GLY A 430 17.43 6.23 -11.39
CA GLY A 430 18.86 6.38 -11.63
C GLY A 430 19.50 5.12 -12.23
N THR A 431 20.72 5.25 -12.73
CA THR A 431 21.51 4.12 -13.22
C THR A 431 21.73 3.08 -12.12
N GLY A 432 21.51 1.81 -12.42
CA GLY A 432 21.50 0.72 -11.43
C GLY A 432 20.26 0.69 -10.52
N GLY A 433 19.27 1.55 -10.77
CA GLY A 433 18.07 1.66 -9.96
C GLY A 433 17.05 0.54 -10.18
N ILE A 434 15.99 0.55 -9.37
CA ILE A 434 14.91 -0.45 -9.39
C ILE A 434 14.36 -0.66 -10.81
N ARG A 435 14.17 0.42 -11.57
CA ARG A 435 13.54 0.37 -12.90
C ARG A 435 14.37 -0.39 -13.93
N GLU A 436 15.70 -0.38 -13.82
CA GLU A 436 16.56 -1.12 -14.74
C GLU A 436 16.43 -2.63 -14.53
N ILE A 437 16.31 -3.09 -13.28
CA ILE A 437 16.05 -4.50 -12.95
C ILE A 437 14.67 -4.92 -13.49
N GLU A 438 13.65 -4.08 -13.33
CA GLU A 438 12.31 -4.34 -13.86
C GLU A 438 12.32 -4.45 -15.39
N PHE A 439 12.95 -3.51 -16.08
CA PHE A 439 13.06 -3.54 -17.54
C PHE A 439 13.82 -4.76 -18.02
N PHE A 440 14.93 -5.11 -17.36
CA PHE A 440 15.70 -6.30 -17.71
C PHE A 440 14.84 -7.57 -17.72
N VAL A 441 14.09 -7.84 -16.65
CA VAL A 441 13.23 -9.03 -16.60
C VAL A 441 12.06 -8.95 -17.58
N GLN A 442 11.44 -7.78 -17.74
CA GLN A 442 10.29 -7.58 -18.63
C GLN A 442 10.68 -7.74 -20.10
N THR A 443 11.84 -7.24 -20.51
CA THR A 443 12.35 -7.40 -21.89
C THR A 443 12.54 -8.86 -22.23
N ILE A 444 13.13 -9.65 -21.33
CA ILE A 444 13.31 -11.09 -21.55
C ILE A 444 11.94 -11.79 -21.65
N GLN A 445 10.96 -11.39 -20.82
CA GLN A 445 9.61 -11.92 -20.90
C GLN A 445 8.91 -11.59 -22.22
N VAL A 446 9.04 -10.37 -22.75
CA VAL A 446 8.47 -10.01 -24.06
C VAL A 446 9.14 -10.83 -25.17
N LEU A 447 10.47 -10.95 -25.14
CA LEU A 447 11.23 -11.67 -26.19
C LEU A 447 10.98 -13.17 -26.19
N ALA A 448 10.91 -13.81 -25.02
CA ALA A 448 10.91 -15.27 -24.91
C ALA A 448 9.62 -15.86 -24.33
N GLY A 449 8.76 -15.05 -23.71
CA GLY A 449 7.57 -15.51 -22.97
C GLY A 449 6.52 -16.20 -23.84
N ARG A 450 6.45 -15.90 -25.14
CA ARG A 450 5.60 -16.64 -26.09
C ARG A 450 6.05 -18.10 -26.21
N LYS A 451 7.34 -18.31 -26.48
CA LYS A 451 7.95 -19.63 -26.70
C LYS A 451 8.10 -20.40 -25.40
N VAL A 452 8.36 -19.70 -24.30
CA VAL A 452 8.57 -20.28 -22.97
C VAL A 452 7.64 -19.61 -21.96
N PRO A 453 6.33 -19.93 -21.96
CA PRO A 453 5.36 -19.32 -21.05
C PRO A 453 5.71 -19.44 -19.56
N ALA A 454 6.50 -20.45 -19.19
CA ALA A 454 6.99 -20.63 -17.82
C ALA A 454 7.91 -19.49 -17.33
N LEU A 455 8.40 -18.61 -18.21
CA LEU A 455 9.15 -17.38 -17.86
C LEU A 455 8.24 -16.28 -17.29
N LEU A 456 6.95 -16.33 -17.59
CA LEU A 456 6.02 -15.26 -17.24
C LEU A 456 5.72 -15.29 -15.74
N ASP A 457 5.97 -14.15 -15.11
CA ASP A 457 5.60 -13.80 -13.74
C ASP A 457 5.35 -12.30 -13.69
N ARG A 458 4.39 -11.87 -12.87
CA ARG A 458 4.11 -10.44 -12.72
C ARG A 458 5.09 -9.77 -11.76
N SER A 459 5.64 -10.53 -10.80
CA SER A 459 6.61 -10.03 -9.84
C SER A 459 8.02 -10.06 -10.44
N THR A 460 8.82 -9.07 -10.09
CA THR A 460 10.22 -8.91 -10.51
C THR A 460 11.07 -10.05 -9.96
N LEU A 461 10.93 -10.34 -8.66
CA LEU A 461 11.68 -11.42 -8.01
C LEU A 461 11.27 -12.80 -8.53
N GLY A 462 9.97 -13.07 -8.71
CA GLY A 462 9.50 -14.31 -9.32
C GLY A 462 9.96 -14.48 -10.76
N SER A 463 10.09 -13.37 -11.51
CA SER A 463 10.68 -13.39 -12.85
C SER A 463 12.14 -13.81 -12.81
N LEU A 464 12.98 -13.20 -11.96
CA LEU A 464 14.40 -13.55 -11.81
C LEU A 464 14.59 -15.05 -11.52
N ASP A 465 13.79 -15.61 -10.61
CA ASP A 465 13.84 -17.05 -10.29
C ASP A 465 13.48 -17.93 -11.51
N ARG A 466 12.49 -17.53 -12.31
CA ARG A 466 12.10 -18.26 -13.52
C ARG A 466 13.15 -18.16 -14.63
N LEU A 467 13.86 -17.04 -14.74
CA LEU A 467 14.95 -16.88 -15.70
C LEU A 467 16.09 -17.88 -15.42
N VAL A 468 16.45 -18.09 -14.15
CA VAL A 468 17.43 -19.12 -13.74
C VAL A 468 16.93 -20.52 -14.07
N ARG A 469 15.67 -20.85 -13.74
CA ARG A 469 15.07 -22.16 -14.07
C ARG A 469 15.09 -22.48 -15.55
N LYS A 470 15.14 -21.45 -16.41
CA LYS A 470 15.23 -21.59 -17.87
C LYS A 470 16.63 -21.35 -18.43
N LYS A 471 17.64 -21.27 -17.57
CA LYS A 471 19.07 -21.12 -17.93
C LYS A 471 19.35 -19.84 -18.73
N LEU A 472 18.52 -18.80 -18.55
CA LEU A 472 18.73 -17.47 -19.13
C LEU A 472 19.58 -16.57 -18.21
N LEU A 473 19.69 -16.94 -16.93
CA LEU A 473 20.55 -16.32 -15.93
C LEU A 473 21.28 -17.40 -15.14
N SER A 474 22.48 -17.08 -14.67
CA SER A 474 23.16 -17.84 -13.64
C SER A 474 22.55 -17.58 -12.26
N ILE A 475 22.77 -18.49 -11.31
CA ILE A 475 22.36 -18.32 -9.92
C ILE A 475 23.02 -17.07 -9.31
N LYS A 476 24.30 -16.83 -9.63
CA LYS A 476 25.06 -15.67 -9.13
C LYS A 476 24.46 -14.34 -9.58
N GLU A 477 24.05 -14.22 -10.84
CA GLU A 477 23.39 -13.00 -11.36
C GLU A 477 22.04 -12.78 -10.70
N ARG A 478 21.24 -13.85 -10.53
CA ARG A 478 19.96 -13.78 -9.82
C ARG A 478 20.17 -13.29 -8.39
N ASP A 479 21.09 -13.88 -7.65
CA ASP A 479 21.35 -13.52 -6.26
C ASP A 479 21.79 -12.05 -6.13
N ALA A 480 22.66 -11.58 -7.03
CA ALA A 480 23.10 -10.19 -7.07
C ALA A 480 21.95 -9.22 -7.38
N LEU A 481 21.13 -9.52 -8.39
CA LEU A 481 19.97 -8.70 -8.77
C LEU A 481 18.89 -8.71 -7.69
N THR A 482 18.64 -9.85 -7.05
CA THR A 482 17.70 -9.95 -5.92
C THR A 482 18.18 -9.14 -4.73
N ALA A 483 19.45 -9.24 -4.35
CA ALA A 483 20.01 -8.46 -3.26
C ALA A 483 19.93 -6.95 -3.54
N ALA A 484 20.30 -6.53 -4.76
CA ALA A 484 20.19 -5.13 -5.17
C ALA A 484 18.74 -4.63 -5.16
N TYR A 485 17.80 -5.41 -5.70
CA TYR A 485 16.38 -5.08 -5.72
C TYR A 485 15.82 -4.92 -4.30
N LEU A 486 16.13 -5.86 -3.40
CA LEU A 486 15.66 -5.82 -2.01
C LEU A 486 16.31 -4.70 -1.19
N PHE A 487 17.55 -4.30 -1.50
CA PHE A 487 18.22 -3.19 -0.83
C PHE A 487 17.64 -1.83 -1.23
N LEU A 488 17.29 -1.66 -2.51
CA LEU A 488 16.73 -0.42 -3.03
C LEU A 488 15.25 -0.22 -2.69
N ARG A 489 14.54 -1.30 -2.36
CA ARG A 489 13.11 -1.35 -2.05
C ARG A 489 12.87 -1.17 -0.57
#